data_AF-A0AAP0EKU5-F1
#
_entry.id   AF-A0AAP0EKU5-F1
#
_cell.length_a   1.000
_cell.length_b   1.000
_cell.length_c   1.000
_cell.angle_alpha   90.00
_cell.angle_beta   90.00
_cell.angle_gamma   90.00
#
_symmetry.space_group_name_H-M   'P 1'
#
loop_
_entity.id
_entity.type
_entity.pdbx_description
1 polymer ?
#
loop_
_entity_poly.entity_id
_entity_poly.type
_entity_poly.pdbx_seq_one_letter_code
_entity_poly.pdbx_strand_id
1 'polypeptide(L)'
;MSKFSQEHITPFPTIDKCASIGREKHTVVADLDGTLLRGRSSFPYFALIAFEVGGIPRLLFLLLASPLAGLLYYFISESVGIRVLVFATFAGMKLSDIESVSRAILPKFYSSDIHPESWRVFSSCGQRCVLTANPRIMVEAFLKEYLGVDMVVGTEIGSYKGRATGLICKPGILVGKNKADALVKVFGENTPDVGLGDRHTDFPFMSLCKEAYVVPPKLDVDAVGRGKMPKPIVFHDGRLVQKPTPLMALLIIVWTPIGFFIACLRIAAGALLPMPWVYYAFWALGVRVYVHGSPPPPPCKSLGNSGVLFICSHRTLLDPIFLSTALGRPIAAVTYSVSRLSEFLSPIKTVRLSRDRAQDASMIKKLLEEGDLVICPEGTTCREPFLLRFSALFAELTDEIVPVAMMNRMSMFHGTTARGWKGMDPFYFFMNPSPAYEVTFLNKLPKELSCSSGKTSHEVANYIQRLIAGCLSFECTSFTRKDKYRALAGNDGTVEEKKPKNTAPKQVMGC
;
A
#
# COMPACT_ATOMS: atom_id res chain seq x y z
N MET A 1 1.65 30.62 -35.78
CA MET A 1 2.79 31.56 -35.67
C MET A 1 3.38 31.44 -34.28
N SER A 2 4.65 31.07 -34.26
CA SER A 2 5.51 30.84 -33.10
C SER A 2 5.56 32.03 -32.14
N LYS A 3 5.36 31.79 -30.84
CA LYS A 3 6.10 32.54 -29.82
C LYS A 3 7.27 31.69 -29.38
N PHE A 4 8.42 32.03 -29.95
CA PHE A 4 9.74 31.61 -29.54
C PHE A 4 9.91 31.80 -28.02
N SER A 5 10.45 30.76 -27.40
CA SER A 5 11.30 30.74 -26.20
C SER A 5 11.74 32.13 -25.71
N GLN A 6 11.02 32.68 -24.73
CA GLN A 6 11.66 33.53 -23.73
C GLN A 6 12.39 32.61 -22.76
N GLU A 7 13.71 32.49 -22.92
CA GLU A 7 14.58 32.08 -21.81
C GLU A 7 14.45 33.14 -20.72
N HIS A 8 13.50 32.95 -19.80
CA HIS A 8 13.44 33.72 -18.58
C HIS A 8 14.68 33.38 -17.76
N ILE A 9 15.59 34.35 -17.65
CA ILE A 9 16.77 34.27 -16.78
C ILE A 9 16.29 33.94 -15.37
N THR A 10 16.53 32.70 -14.92
CA THR A 10 16.25 32.31 -13.54
C THR A 10 17.31 32.97 -12.65
N PRO A 11 16.91 33.75 -11.62
CA PRO A 11 17.86 34.49 -10.78
C PRO A 11 18.71 33.57 -9.89
N PHE A 12 18.35 32.29 -9.81
CA PHE A 12 19.01 31.30 -8.98
C PHE A 12 19.71 30.24 -9.85
N PRO A 13 20.90 29.76 -9.42
CA PRO A 13 21.58 28.65 -10.07
C PRO A 13 20.76 27.35 -10.00
N THR A 14 21.06 26.40 -10.87
CA THR A 14 20.43 25.08 -10.86
C THR A 14 21.04 24.17 -9.79
N ILE A 15 20.25 23.20 -9.30
CA ILE A 15 20.65 22.33 -8.18
C ILE A 15 21.89 21.47 -8.42
N ASP A 16 22.27 21.21 -9.68
CA ASP A 16 23.54 20.55 -10.04
C ASP A 16 24.77 21.32 -9.55
N LYS A 17 24.66 22.64 -9.37
CA LYS A 17 25.75 23.48 -8.85
C LYS A 17 25.84 23.45 -7.32
N CYS A 18 24.88 22.84 -6.63
CA CYS A 18 24.86 22.78 -5.17
C CYS A 18 25.74 21.62 -4.67
N ALA A 19 26.81 21.95 -3.95
CA ALA A 19 27.68 20.98 -3.29
C ALA A 19 26.93 20.29 -2.14
N SER A 20 27.10 18.98 -1.94
CA SER A 20 26.42 18.21 -0.88
C SER A 20 27.36 17.73 0.24
N ILE A 21 28.62 18.19 0.26
CA ILE A 21 29.62 17.79 1.24
C ILE A 21 29.72 18.86 2.34
N GLY A 22 29.86 18.45 3.60
CA GLY A 22 30.09 19.34 4.74
C GLY A 22 28.85 20.15 5.16
N ARG A 23 27.64 19.65 4.86
CA ARG A 23 26.38 20.35 5.16
C ARG A 23 25.71 19.88 6.45
N GLU A 24 26.38 19.10 7.31
CA GLU A 24 25.73 18.51 8.50
C GLU A 24 25.23 19.54 9.52
N LYS A 25 25.75 20.78 9.49
CA LYS A 25 25.30 21.89 10.36
C LYS A 25 24.33 22.85 9.68
N HIS A 26 24.06 22.66 8.39
CA HIS A 26 23.22 23.56 7.61
C HIS A 26 21.74 23.21 7.72
N THR A 27 20.92 24.25 7.59
CA THR A 27 19.47 24.16 7.50
C THR A 27 19.03 24.28 6.03
N VAL A 28 18.30 23.28 5.55
CA VAL A 28 17.69 23.28 4.21
C VAL A 28 16.17 23.46 4.30
N VAL A 29 15.65 24.27 3.40
CA VAL A 29 14.22 24.49 3.17
C VAL A 29 13.92 24.12 1.72
N ALA A 30 12.95 23.23 1.50
CA ALA A 30 12.58 22.81 0.16
C ALA A 30 11.07 22.86 -0.06
N ASP A 31 10.65 23.20 -1.28
CA ASP A 31 9.30 22.85 -1.73
C ASP A 31 9.16 21.33 -1.95
N LEU A 32 7.92 20.85 -1.98
CA LEU A 32 7.61 19.44 -2.17
C LEU A 32 7.43 19.08 -3.66
N ASP A 33 6.36 19.57 -4.29
CA ASP A 33 6.01 19.19 -5.67
C ASP A 33 7.00 19.83 -6.65
N GLY A 34 7.49 19.07 -7.63
CA GLY A 34 8.49 19.55 -8.60
C GLY A 34 9.90 19.81 -8.04
N THR A 35 10.06 19.86 -6.71
CA THR A 35 11.33 20.09 -6.03
C THR A 35 11.85 18.82 -5.37
N LEU A 36 11.28 18.39 -4.23
CA LEU A 36 11.64 17.11 -3.61
C LEU A 36 11.02 15.92 -4.35
N LEU A 37 9.84 16.12 -4.94
CA LEU A 37 9.19 15.17 -5.83
C LEU A 37 9.45 15.57 -7.29
N ARG A 38 9.58 14.60 -8.18
CA ARG A 38 9.69 14.83 -9.64
C ARG A 38 8.38 15.38 -10.20
N GLY A 39 7.25 14.87 -9.70
CA GLY A 39 5.92 15.29 -10.11
C GLY A 39 5.62 16.73 -9.71
N ARG A 40 5.33 17.57 -10.70
CA ARG A 40 4.88 18.97 -10.55
C ARG A 40 3.39 19.14 -10.26
N SER A 41 2.63 18.06 -10.35
CA SER A 41 1.18 18.06 -10.13
C SER A 41 0.85 17.24 -8.90
N SER A 42 0.16 17.87 -7.96
CA SER A 42 -0.32 17.23 -6.75
C SER A 42 -1.57 16.37 -6.99
N PHE A 43 -2.27 16.54 -8.13
CA PHE A 43 -3.53 15.85 -8.46
C PHE A 43 -3.53 14.35 -8.13
N PRO A 44 -2.50 13.56 -8.49
CA PRO A 44 -2.53 12.12 -8.23
C PRO A 44 -2.61 11.77 -6.74
N TYR A 45 -2.03 12.59 -5.86
CA TYR A 45 -2.08 12.39 -4.42
C TYR A 45 -3.46 12.74 -3.83
N PHE A 46 -4.08 13.81 -4.33
CA PHE A 46 -5.49 14.12 -4.02
C PHE A 46 -6.43 13.02 -4.53
N ALA A 47 -6.19 12.50 -5.73
CA ALA A 47 -6.96 11.42 -6.32
C ALA A 47 -6.86 10.11 -5.53
N LEU A 48 -5.69 9.79 -4.97
CA LEU A 48 -5.53 8.66 -4.06
C LEU A 48 -6.41 8.82 -2.81
N ILE A 49 -6.40 9.99 -2.16
CA ILE A 49 -7.28 10.23 -1.00
C ILE A 49 -8.75 10.18 -1.39
N ALA A 50 -9.11 10.83 -2.49
CA ALA A 50 -10.48 10.86 -3.02
C ALA A 50 -11.02 9.45 -3.23
N PHE A 51 -10.24 8.58 -3.86
CA PHE A 51 -10.60 7.20 -4.11
C PHE A 51 -10.66 6.36 -2.82
N GLU A 52 -9.64 6.44 -1.97
CA GLU A 52 -9.51 5.52 -0.81
C GLU A 52 -10.50 5.86 0.31
N VAL A 53 -10.82 7.14 0.51
CA VAL A 53 -11.80 7.58 1.52
C VAL A 53 -13.20 7.71 0.93
N GLY A 54 -13.33 8.27 -0.26
CA GLY A 54 -14.62 8.62 -0.87
C GLY A 54 -15.08 7.69 -1.99
N GLY A 55 -14.28 6.72 -2.41
CA GLY A 55 -14.58 5.78 -3.49
C GLY A 55 -14.59 6.43 -4.87
N ILE A 56 -15.11 5.67 -5.85
CA ILE A 56 -15.26 6.10 -7.24
C ILE A 56 -16.05 7.41 -7.39
N PRO A 57 -17.19 7.65 -6.70
CA PRO A 57 -17.95 8.89 -6.87
C PRO A 57 -17.14 10.14 -6.52
N ARG A 58 -16.31 10.07 -5.47
CA ARG A 58 -15.45 11.18 -5.06
C ARG A 58 -14.29 11.37 -6.02
N LEU A 59 -13.69 10.29 -6.51
CA LEU A 59 -12.66 10.36 -7.56
C LEU A 59 -13.21 11.00 -8.84
N LEU A 60 -14.43 10.63 -9.25
CA LEU A 60 -15.12 11.23 -10.39
C LEU A 60 -15.37 12.73 -10.16
N PHE A 61 -15.86 13.13 -8.99
CA PHE A 61 -16.06 14.54 -8.65
C PHE A 61 -14.75 15.34 -8.74
N LEU A 62 -13.66 14.82 -8.20
CA LEU A 62 -12.34 15.45 -8.29
C LEU A 62 -11.86 15.55 -9.75
N LEU A 63 -12.04 14.49 -10.54
CA LEU A 63 -11.65 14.48 -11.95
C LEU A 63 -12.43 15.51 -12.76
N LEU A 64 -13.74 15.63 -12.55
CA LEU A 64 -14.59 16.64 -13.21
C LEU A 64 -14.26 18.07 -12.76
N ALA A 65 -13.83 18.26 -11.50
CA ALA A 65 -13.37 19.54 -11.00
C ALA A 65 -11.95 19.92 -11.49
N SER A 66 -11.17 18.96 -12.00
CA SER A 66 -9.77 19.19 -12.36
C SER A 66 -9.52 20.15 -13.53
N PRO A 67 -10.34 20.19 -14.62
CA PRO A 67 -10.17 21.18 -15.68
C PRO A 67 -10.48 22.59 -15.18
N LEU A 68 -11.50 22.73 -14.32
CA LEU A 68 -11.82 24.01 -13.67
C LEU A 68 -10.68 24.44 -12.74
N ALA A 69 -10.14 23.52 -11.94
CA ALA A 69 -8.99 23.80 -11.08
C ALA A 69 -7.76 24.24 -11.90
N GLY A 70 -7.50 23.59 -13.03
CA GLY A 70 -6.42 23.98 -13.96
C GLY A 70 -6.65 25.36 -14.58
N LEU A 71 -7.87 25.65 -15.04
CA LEU A 71 -8.21 26.96 -15.58
C LEU A 71 -8.01 28.05 -14.52
N LEU A 72 -8.50 27.86 -13.30
CA LEU A 72 -8.32 28.83 -12.23
C LEU A 72 -6.85 28.96 -11.79
N TYR A 73 -6.10 27.85 -11.82
CA TYR A 73 -4.66 27.82 -11.53
C TYR A 73 -3.88 28.73 -12.49
N TYR A 74 -4.13 28.60 -13.80
CA TYR A 74 -3.39 29.34 -14.83
C TYR A 74 -3.88 30.77 -15.05
N PHE A 75 -5.21 31.00 -15.02
CA PHE A 75 -5.78 32.30 -15.35
C PHE A 75 -6.00 33.22 -14.16
N ILE A 76 -6.08 32.70 -12.94
CA ILE A 76 -6.32 33.51 -11.73
C ILE A 76 -5.13 33.43 -10.78
N SER A 77 -4.91 32.27 -10.15
CA SER A 77 -3.75 32.01 -9.30
C SER A 77 -3.67 30.54 -8.94
N GLU A 78 -2.44 30.08 -8.72
CA GLU A 78 -2.15 28.73 -8.20
C GLU A 78 -2.93 28.41 -6.91
N SER A 79 -3.05 29.38 -6.00
CA SER A 79 -3.82 29.27 -4.77
C SER A 79 -5.31 28.91 -5.00
N VAL A 80 -5.95 29.51 -6.00
CA VAL A 80 -7.38 29.25 -6.29
C VAL A 80 -7.57 27.86 -6.89
N GLY A 81 -6.68 27.42 -7.79
CA GLY A 81 -6.72 26.06 -8.32
C GLY A 81 -6.59 25.00 -7.22
N ILE A 82 -5.65 25.18 -6.29
CA ILE A 82 -5.45 24.25 -5.16
C ILE A 82 -6.65 24.24 -4.22
N ARG A 83 -7.31 25.40 -3.98
CA ARG A 83 -8.56 25.46 -3.19
C ARG A 83 -9.65 24.55 -3.76
N VAL A 84 -9.80 24.50 -5.08
CA VAL A 84 -10.78 23.63 -5.74
C VAL A 84 -10.43 22.15 -5.51
N LEU A 85 -9.15 21.76 -5.65
CA LEU A 85 -8.72 20.38 -5.41
C LEU A 85 -8.92 19.97 -3.93
N VAL A 86 -8.60 20.86 -2.99
CA VAL A 86 -8.82 20.66 -1.55
C VAL A 86 -10.30 20.47 -1.27
N PHE A 87 -11.16 21.35 -1.77
CA PHE A 87 -12.60 21.23 -1.57
C PHE A 87 -13.14 19.93 -2.18
N ALA A 88 -12.80 19.65 -3.44
CA ALA A 88 -13.30 18.49 -4.16
C ALA A 88 -12.93 17.16 -3.46
N THR A 89 -11.71 17.10 -2.92
CA THR A 89 -11.18 15.93 -2.22
C THR A 89 -11.74 15.81 -0.81
N PHE A 90 -11.59 16.84 0.03
CA PHE A 90 -11.74 16.70 1.48
C PHE A 90 -13.11 17.07 2.03
N ALA A 91 -13.96 17.78 1.27
CA ALA A 91 -15.23 18.27 1.79
C ALA A 91 -16.09 17.14 2.39
N GLY A 92 -16.32 17.24 3.69
CA GLY A 92 -17.12 16.30 4.46
C GLY A 92 -16.42 15.00 4.83
N MET A 93 -15.13 14.79 4.56
CA MET A 93 -14.40 13.60 5.03
C MET A 93 -14.08 13.69 6.52
N LYS A 94 -13.92 12.55 7.21
CA LYS A 94 -13.40 12.55 8.59
C LYS A 94 -11.90 12.79 8.57
N LEU A 95 -11.39 13.60 9.50
CA LEU A 95 -9.96 13.85 9.62
C LEU A 95 -9.18 12.57 9.91
N SER A 96 -9.70 11.70 10.78
CA SER A 96 -9.09 10.41 11.09
C SER A 96 -8.88 9.53 9.85
N ASP A 97 -9.81 9.57 8.90
CA ASP A 97 -9.74 8.74 7.69
C ASP A 97 -8.69 9.31 6.72
N ILE A 98 -8.59 10.64 6.62
CA ILE A 98 -7.56 11.35 5.84
C ILE A 98 -6.17 11.06 6.41
N GLU A 99 -5.97 11.24 7.71
CA GLU A 99 -4.70 10.97 8.40
C GLU A 99 -4.26 9.52 8.21
N SER A 100 -5.22 8.60 8.38
CA SER A 100 -4.96 7.18 8.18
C SER A 100 -4.49 6.94 6.75
N VAL A 101 -5.23 7.39 5.72
CA VAL A 101 -4.84 7.18 4.31
C VAL A 101 -3.49 7.80 4.01
N SER A 102 -3.23 8.99 4.54
CA SER A 102 -1.98 9.72 4.36
C SER A 102 -0.78 8.98 4.98
N ARG A 103 -0.96 8.29 6.10
CA ARG A 103 0.10 7.46 6.72
C ARG A 103 0.33 6.13 6.00
N ALA A 104 -0.73 5.48 5.53
CA ALA A 104 -0.65 4.09 5.08
C ALA A 104 -0.54 3.90 3.56
N ILE A 105 -0.97 4.88 2.75
CA ILE A 105 -1.06 4.74 1.28
C ILE A 105 -0.07 5.65 0.59
N LEU A 106 -0.10 6.95 0.91
CA LEU A 106 0.70 7.95 0.21
C LEU A 106 2.22 7.74 0.26
N PRO A 107 2.84 7.22 1.35
CA PRO A 107 4.28 7.00 1.38
C PRO A 107 4.79 6.16 0.21
N LYS A 108 4.01 5.14 -0.19
CA LYS A 108 4.36 4.26 -1.31
C LYS A 108 4.48 5.02 -2.63
N PHE A 109 3.61 6.01 -2.85
CA PHE A 109 3.59 6.81 -4.07
C PHE A 109 4.62 7.94 -4.02
N TYR A 110 4.76 8.62 -2.87
CA TYR A 110 5.76 9.66 -2.69
C TYR A 110 7.19 9.13 -2.81
N SER A 111 7.50 7.99 -2.21
CA SER A 111 8.82 7.36 -2.33
C SER A 111 9.21 7.02 -3.76
N SER A 112 8.25 6.62 -4.60
CA SER A 112 8.49 6.37 -6.03
C SER A 112 8.61 7.65 -6.89
N ASP A 113 8.52 8.81 -6.26
CA ASP A 113 8.53 10.10 -6.94
C ASP A 113 9.62 11.05 -6.41
N ILE A 114 10.51 10.60 -5.53
CA ILE A 114 11.58 11.46 -4.98
C ILE A 114 12.61 11.80 -6.07
N HIS A 115 12.92 13.09 -6.21
CA HIS A 115 13.93 13.60 -7.14
C HIS A 115 15.35 13.36 -6.60
N PRO A 116 16.27 12.70 -7.33
CA PRO A 116 17.55 12.29 -6.79
C PRO A 116 18.51 13.44 -6.49
N GLU A 117 18.61 14.48 -7.33
CA GLU A 117 19.49 15.63 -7.04
C GLU A 117 19.00 16.45 -5.84
N SER A 118 17.69 16.70 -5.76
CA SER A 118 17.08 17.31 -4.59
C SER A 118 17.33 16.49 -3.34
N TRP A 119 17.18 15.17 -3.41
CA TRP A 119 17.47 14.29 -2.29
C TRP A 119 18.94 14.31 -1.89
N ARG A 120 19.88 14.34 -2.85
CA ARG A 120 21.34 14.42 -2.59
C ARG A 120 21.68 15.63 -1.72
N VAL A 121 21.13 16.80 -2.04
CA VAL A 121 21.37 18.02 -1.25
C VAL A 121 20.58 17.98 0.05
N PHE A 122 19.28 17.67 -0.02
CA PHE A 122 18.38 17.71 1.13
C PHE A 122 18.79 16.75 2.26
N SER A 123 19.21 15.54 1.91
CA SER A 123 19.68 14.54 2.87
C SER A 123 21.06 14.85 3.48
N SER A 124 21.87 15.69 2.82
CA SER A 124 23.19 16.10 3.36
C SER A 124 23.11 17.14 4.47
N CYS A 125 21.99 17.86 4.57
CA CYS A 125 21.79 18.88 5.58
C CYS A 125 21.35 18.29 6.93
N GLY A 126 21.80 18.91 8.03
CA GLY A 126 21.49 18.49 9.39
C GLY A 126 20.06 18.79 9.79
N GLN A 127 19.58 20.01 9.52
CA GLN A 127 18.19 20.41 9.79
C GLN A 127 17.41 20.55 8.48
N ARG A 128 16.23 19.94 8.42
CA ARG A 128 15.44 19.79 7.20
C ARG A 128 14.02 20.32 7.40
N CYS A 129 13.64 21.28 6.57
CA CYS A 129 12.32 21.88 6.55
C CYS A 129 11.68 21.75 5.17
N VAL A 130 10.39 21.44 5.14
CA VAL A 130 9.59 21.40 3.90
C VAL A 130 8.47 22.41 3.97
N LEU A 131 8.43 23.32 2.98
CA LEU A 131 7.36 24.30 2.78
C LEU A 131 6.50 23.87 1.60
N THR A 132 5.25 23.50 1.81
CA THR A 132 4.40 22.99 0.71
C THR A 132 3.05 23.69 0.62
N ALA A 133 2.58 23.88 -0.62
CA ALA A 133 1.22 24.31 -0.89
C ALA A 133 0.18 23.21 -0.57
N ASN A 134 0.60 21.95 -0.50
CA ASN A 134 -0.27 20.83 -0.18
C ASN A 134 -0.76 20.89 1.28
N PRO A 135 -1.93 20.30 1.57
CA PRO A 135 -2.38 20.12 2.93
C PRO A 135 -1.37 19.38 3.80
N ARG A 136 -1.02 19.95 4.96
CA ARG A 136 -0.03 19.36 5.87
C ARG A 136 -0.39 17.92 6.25
N ILE A 137 -1.66 17.68 6.57
CA ILE A 137 -2.22 16.37 6.95
C ILE A 137 -1.94 15.26 5.92
N MET A 138 -1.74 15.63 4.65
CA MET A 138 -1.48 14.71 3.54
C MET A 138 -0.01 14.26 3.48
N VAL A 139 0.92 15.16 3.82
CA VAL A 139 2.35 14.97 3.53
C VAL A 139 3.18 14.70 4.78
N GLU A 140 2.72 15.16 5.95
CA GLU A 140 3.54 15.20 7.17
C GLU A 140 4.00 13.82 7.61
N ALA A 141 3.12 12.81 7.55
CA ALA A 141 3.47 11.44 7.93
C ALA A 141 4.62 10.88 7.08
N PHE A 142 4.56 11.08 5.75
CA PHE A 142 5.64 10.64 4.86
C PHE A 142 6.96 11.38 5.15
N LEU A 143 6.89 12.72 5.22
CA LEU A 143 8.08 13.56 5.37
C LEU A 143 8.80 13.30 6.71
N LYS A 144 8.06 13.21 7.81
CA LYS A 144 8.64 12.97 9.13
C LYS A 144 9.09 11.52 9.30
N GLU A 145 8.22 10.56 9.02
CA GLU A 145 8.48 9.15 9.36
C GLU A 145 9.43 8.43 8.39
N TYR A 146 9.52 8.89 7.13
CA TYR A 146 10.33 8.22 6.09
C TYR A 146 11.52 9.04 5.62
N LEU A 147 11.41 10.37 5.52
CA LEU A 147 12.51 11.24 5.09
C LEU A 147 13.27 11.89 6.25
N GLY A 148 12.79 11.77 7.49
CA GLY A 148 13.41 12.39 8.66
C GLY A 148 13.44 13.91 8.55
N VAL A 149 12.34 14.50 8.09
CA VAL A 149 12.15 15.96 8.05
C VAL A 149 11.81 16.45 9.46
N ASP A 150 12.52 17.46 9.94
CA ASP A 150 12.30 18.03 11.27
C ASP A 150 11.03 18.89 11.31
N MET A 151 10.82 19.70 10.27
CA MET A 151 9.74 20.68 10.23
C MET A 151 8.96 20.59 8.91
N VAL A 152 7.64 20.46 9.01
CA VAL A 152 6.75 20.44 7.85
C VAL A 152 5.76 21.59 8.00
N VAL A 153 5.78 22.50 7.04
CA VAL A 153 4.94 23.69 7.00
C VAL A 153 4.08 23.57 5.75
N GLY A 154 2.82 23.21 5.95
CA GLY A 154 1.86 22.96 4.87
C GLY A 154 0.59 23.78 5.03
N THR A 155 -0.26 23.75 4.00
CA THR A 155 -1.59 24.36 4.07
C THR A 155 -2.45 23.66 5.13
N GLU A 156 -3.14 24.42 5.97
CA GLU A 156 -4.02 23.87 7.01
C GLU A 156 -5.49 23.85 6.55
N ILE A 157 -6.14 22.69 6.68
CA ILE A 157 -7.56 22.51 6.32
C ILE A 157 -8.44 22.81 7.53
N GLY A 158 -9.52 23.57 7.32
CA GLY A 158 -10.54 23.81 8.32
C GLY A 158 -11.30 22.55 8.69
N SER A 159 -11.61 22.41 9.98
CA SER A 159 -12.36 21.25 10.48
C SER A 159 -13.49 21.66 11.41
N TYR A 160 -14.53 20.85 11.42
CA TYR A 160 -15.68 21.00 12.31
C TYR A 160 -16.15 19.62 12.76
N LYS A 161 -16.24 19.41 14.08
CA LYS A 161 -16.64 18.12 14.71
C LYS A 161 -15.88 16.91 14.14
N GLY A 162 -14.57 17.04 13.95
CA GLY A 162 -13.70 15.96 13.43
C GLY A 162 -13.84 15.68 11.94
N ARG A 163 -14.56 16.53 11.18
CA ARG A 163 -14.69 16.43 9.73
C ARG A 163 -14.02 17.64 9.05
N ALA A 164 -13.40 17.40 7.91
CA ALA A 164 -12.85 18.45 7.06
C ALA A 164 -14.00 19.23 6.40
N THR A 165 -13.95 20.56 6.47
CA THR A 165 -14.95 21.43 5.83
C THR A 165 -14.72 21.55 4.32
N GLY A 166 -13.53 21.17 3.84
CA GLY A 166 -13.08 21.43 2.47
C GLY A 166 -12.59 22.87 2.25
N LEU A 167 -12.63 23.70 3.28
CA LEU A 167 -12.12 25.08 3.27
C LEU A 167 -10.77 25.15 3.99
N ILE A 168 -9.98 26.18 3.70
CA ILE A 168 -8.63 26.35 4.21
C ILE A 168 -8.60 27.41 5.31
N CYS A 169 -7.80 27.16 6.35
CA CYS A 169 -7.56 28.10 7.44
C CYS A 169 -6.72 29.31 6.98
N LYS A 170 -6.79 30.43 7.71
CA LYS A 170 -5.87 31.56 7.48
C LYS A 170 -4.41 31.11 7.74
N PRO A 171 -3.42 31.56 6.94
CA PRO A 171 -3.49 32.62 5.92
C PRO A 171 -3.99 32.20 4.53
N GLY A 172 -4.29 30.90 4.31
CA GLY A 172 -4.70 30.37 3.03
C GLY A 172 -3.74 29.30 2.52
N ILE A 173 -3.75 29.05 1.20
CA ILE A 173 -2.78 28.17 0.55
C ILE A 173 -1.38 28.78 0.65
N LEU A 174 -0.39 27.97 1.03
CA LEU A 174 1.01 28.38 1.09
C LEU A 174 1.65 28.41 -0.30
N VAL A 175 1.49 29.53 -1.01
CA VAL A 175 2.07 29.81 -2.33
C VAL A 175 2.62 31.24 -2.35
N GLY A 176 3.76 31.47 -2.99
CA GLY A 176 4.33 32.81 -3.14
C GLY A 176 4.67 33.45 -1.80
N LYS A 177 4.16 34.66 -1.57
CA LYS A 177 4.37 35.41 -0.33
C LYS A 177 3.96 34.63 0.92
N ASN A 178 2.88 33.84 0.86
CA ASN A 178 2.46 33.04 2.00
C ASN A 178 3.51 31.99 2.42
N LYS A 179 4.30 31.44 1.48
CA LYS A 179 5.43 30.55 1.81
C LYS A 179 6.54 31.32 2.52
N ALA A 180 6.87 32.52 2.02
CA ALA A 180 7.88 33.39 2.61
C ALA A 180 7.48 33.83 4.02
N ASP A 181 6.24 34.30 4.22
CA ASP A 181 5.72 34.70 5.53
C ASP A 181 5.70 33.53 6.52
N ALA A 182 5.34 32.32 6.04
CA ALA A 182 5.39 31.12 6.85
C ALA A 182 6.84 30.74 7.25
N LEU A 183 7.81 30.93 6.35
CA LEU A 183 9.22 30.72 6.65
C LEU A 183 9.72 31.68 7.73
N VAL A 184 9.45 32.98 7.58
CA VAL A 184 9.81 34.01 8.57
C VAL A 184 9.18 33.71 9.93
N LYS A 185 7.91 33.27 9.95
CA LYS A 185 7.24 32.88 11.19
C LYS A 185 7.91 31.70 11.90
N VAL A 186 8.50 30.77 11.15
CA VAL A 186 9.09 29.54 11.69
C VAL A 186 10.52 29.76 12.17
N PHE A 187 11.34 30.49 11.39
CA PHE A 187 12.74 30.70 11.72
C PHE A 187 13.04 32.02 12.42
N GLY A 188 12.07 32.95 12.45
CA GLY A 188 12.24 34.27 13.06
C GLY A 188 13.35 35.04 12.36
N GLU A 189 14.36 35.42 13.14
CA GLU A 189 15.56 36.12 12.65
C GLU A 189 16.60 35.17 12.03
N ASN A 190 16.48 33.86 12.25
CA ASN A 190 17.44 32.90 11.70
C ASN A 190 17.23 32.72 10.20
N THR A 191 18.29 32.87 9.42
CA THR A 191 18.26 32.68 7.97
C THR A 191 18.66 31.24 7.63
N PRO A 192 17.77 30.44 6.99
CA PRO A 192 18.14 29.12 6.50
C PRO A 192 19.29 29.19 5.50
N ASP A 193 20.16 28.18 5.49
CA ASP A 193 21.34 28.18 4.63
C ASP A 193 20.98 27.88 3.16
N VAL A 194 20.02 27.00 2.91
CA VAL A 194 19.74 26.47 1.56
C VAL A 194 18.25 26.48 1.25
N GLY A 195 17.86 27.17 0.18
CA GLY A 195 16.50 27.15 -0.38
C GLY A 195 16.43 26.33 -1.67
N LEU A 196 15.50 25.37 -1.76
CA LEU A 196 15.24 24.59 -2.96
C LEU A 196 13.80 24.83 -3.44
N GLY A 197 13.63 25.17 -4.71
CA GLY A 197 12.31 25.36 -5.33
C GLY A 197 12.34 25.05 -6.83
N ASP A 198 11.19 24.97 -7.48
CA ASP A 198 11.10 24.65 -8.92
C ASP A 198 10.37 25.72 -9.75
N ARG A 199 9.66 26.65 -9.08
CA ARG A 199 8.81 27.65 -9.73
C ARG A 199 9.07 29.08 -9.23
N HIS A 200 8.59 30.05 -10.02
CA HIS A 200 8.59 31.46 -9.63
C HIS A 200 7.83 31.73 -8.32
N THR A 201 6.84 30.90 -7.99
CA THR A 201 6.10 31.01 -6.73
C THR A 201 6.90 30.58 -5.50
N ASP A 202 8.08 29.98 -5.69
CA ASP A 202 9.02 29.64 -4.62
C ASP A 202 10.09 30.71 -4.41
N PHE A 203 10.34 31.55 -5.42
CA PHE A 203 11.39 32.58 -5.38
C PHE A 203 11.31 33.49 -4.14
N PRO A 204 10.12 33.90 -3.65
CA PRO A 204 10.03 34.74 -2.45
C PRO A 204 10.63 34.10 -1.19
N PHE A 205 10.48 32.79 -0.97
CA PHE A 205 11.11 32.15 0.20
C PHE A 205 12.56 31.77 -0.09
N MET A 206 12.88 31.42 -1.34
CA MET A 206 14.24 31.14 -1.78
C MET A 206 15.16 32.34 -1.57
N SER A 207 14.69 33.56 -1.85
CA SER A 207 15.45 34.80 -1.59
C SER A 207 15.70 35.10 -0.11
N LEU A 208 14.99 34.42 0.81
CA LEU A 208 15.21 34.53 2.25
C LEU A 208 16.25 33.53 2.76
N CYS A 209 16.79 32.66 1.90
CA CYS A 209 17.84 31.71 2.24
C CYS A 209 19.21 32.28 1.86
N LYS A 210 20.29 31.86 2.53
CA LYS A 210 21.67 32.32 2.22
C LYS A 210 22.10 31.91 0.81
N GLU A 211 21.80 30.67 0.44
CA GLU A 211 21.94 30.13 -0.92
C GLU A 211 20.59 29.58 -1.38
N ALA A 212 20.31 29.66 -2.68
CA ALA A 212 19.13 29.02 -3.24
C ALA A 212 19.35 28.46 -4.63
N TYR A 213 18.69 27.35 -4.93
CA TYR A 213 18.86 26.60 -6.17
C TYR A 213 17.53 26.16 -6.78
N VAL A 214 17.42 26.27 -8.09
CA VAL A 214 16.24 25.82 -8.86
C VAL A 214 16.40 24.35 -9.25
N VAL A 215 15.33 23.58 -9.05
CA VAL A 215 15.20 22.22 -9.58
C VAL A 215 14.54 22.30 -10.97
N PRO A 216 15.26 21.96 -12.05
CA PRO A 216 14.68 22.00 -13.39
C PRO A 216 13.69 20.85 -13.59
N PRO A 217 12.67 21.03 -14.45
CA PRO A 217 11.77 19.94 -14.84
C PRO A 217 12.50 18.96 -15.75
N LYS A 218 13.26 18.01 -15.19
CA LYS A 218 13.85 16.93 -15.97
C LYS A 218 12.95 15.72 -15.94
N LEU A 219 12.35 15.40 -17.09
CA LEU A 219 11.41 14.27 -17.23
C LEU A 219 12.12 12.90 -17.22
N ASP A 220 13.41 12.86 -17.57
CA ASP A 220 14.16 11.60 -17.79
C ASP A 220 15.00 11.15 -16.59
N VAL A 221 14.71 11.67 -15.39
CA VAL A 221 15.45 11.30 -14.18
C VAL A 221 14.69 10.25 -13.38
N ASP A 222 15.34 9.10 -13.17
CA ASP A 222 14.81 8.03 -12.33
C ASP A 222 14.66 8.50 -10.88
N ALA A 223 13.59 8.04 -10.22
CA ALA A 223 13.39 8.31 -8.81
C ALA A 223 14.51 7.70 -7.96
N VAL A 224 14.70 8.24 -6.77
CA VAL A 224 15.62 7.67 -5.78
C VAL A 224 15.30 6.19 -5.56
N GLY A 225 16.30 5.33 -5.76
CA GLY A 225 16.18 3.90 -5.52
C GLY A 225 15.85 3.59 -4.06
N ARG A 226 15.08 2.52 -3.83
CA ARG A 226 14.56 2.14 -2.49
C ARG A 226 15.62 2.07 -1.39
N GLY A 227 16.84 1.63 -1.73
CA GLY A 227 17.96 1.49 -0.77
C GLY A 227 18.63 2.79 -0.35
N LYS A 228 18.31 3.94 -0.97
CA LYS A 228 18.88 5.26 -0.62
C LYS A 228 17.98 6.08 0.31
N MET A 229 16.82 5.56 0.67
CA MET A 229 15.92 6.20 1.63
C MET A 229 16.30 5.81 3.06
N PRO A 230 16.11 6.71 4.06
CA PRO A 230 16.43 6.41 5.46
C PRO A 230 15.63 5.22 6.01
N LYS A 231 14.39 5.05 5.54
CA LYS A 231 13.49 3.99 5.98
C LYS A 231 12.82 3.33 4.77
N PRO A 232 12.98 2.01 4.56
CA PRO A 232 12.31 1.31 3.47
C PRO A 232 10.81 1.17 3.76
N ILE A 233 10.01 1.21 2.70
CA ILE A 233 8.57 0.97 2.78
C ILE A 233 8.32 -0.53 2.71
N VAL A 234 8.17 -1.14 3.88
CA VAL A 234 7.83 -2.56 4.01
C VAL A 234 6.31 -2.76 3.96
N PHE A 235 5.56 -1.85 4.58
CA PHE A 235 4.10 -1.91 4.65
C PHE A 235 3.47 -0.70 3.99
N HIS A 236 2.52 -0.96 3.11
CA HIS A 236 1.57 0.02 2.62
C HIS A 236 0.19 -0.63 2.44
N ASP A 237 -0.84 0.20 2.38
CA ASP A 237 -2.21 -0.19 2.10
C ASP A 237 -2.70 0.48 0.81
N GLY A 238 -3.99 0.34 0.52
CA GLY A 238 -4.66 0.96 -0.63
C GLY A 238 -5.07 -0.07 -1.67
N ARG A 239 -6.02 0.32 -2.52
CA ARG A 239 -6.56 -0.50 -3.61
C ARG A 239 -5.94 -0.17 -4.94
N LEU A 240 -5.42 1.03 -5.16
CA LEU A 240 -4.81 1.36 -6.46
C LEU A 240 -3.35 0.90 -6.52
N VAL A 241 -2.97 0.25 -7.63
CA VAL A 241 -1.59 -0.17 -7.90
C VAL A 241 -0.77 0.99 -8.48
N GLN A 242 -1.37 1.77 -9.37
CA GLN A 242 -0.71 2.84 -10.10
C GLN A 242 -1.07 4.21 -9.57
N LYS A 243 -0.15 5.18 -9.74
CA LYS A 243 -0.37 6.58 -9.42
C LYS A 243 -1.48 7.13 -10.34
N PRO A 244 -2.63 7.59 -9.81
CA PRO A 244 -3.77 7.99 -10.63
C PRO A 244 -3.55 9.38 -11.25
N THR A 245 -2.81 9.43 -12.35
CA THR A 245 -2.81 10.60 -13.25
C THR A 245 -4.24 10.88 -13.74
N PRO A 246 -4.57 12.08 -14.23
CA PRO A 246 -5.92 12.37 -14.73
C PRO A 246 -6.44 11.34 -15.74
N LEU A 247 -5.57 10.91 -16.66
CA LEU A 247 -5.90 9.85 -17.63
C LEU A 247 -6.13 8.49 -16.94
N MET A 248 -5.24 8.08 -16.02
CA MET A 248 -5.42 6.82 -15.30
C MET A 248 -6.66 6.85 -14.40
N ALA A 249 -6.98 7.98 -13.78
CA ALA A 249 -8.19 8.16 -12.98
C ALA A 249 -9.45 7.99 -13.84
N LEU A 250 -9.47 8.56 -15.05
CA LEU A 250 -10.54 8.35 -16.03
C LEU A 250 -10.68 6.87 -16.39
N LEU A 251 -9.57 6.21 -16.71
CA LEU A 251 -9.55 4.78 -17.05
C LEU A 251 -10.06 3.92 -15.89
N ILE A 252 -9.66 4.21 -14.65
CA ILE A 252 -10.15 3.52 -13.45
C ILE A 252 -11.67 3.68 -13.30
N ILE A 253 -12.19 4.90 -13.47
CA ILE A 253 -13.64 5.17 -13.34
C ILE A 253 -14.43 4.42 -14.40
N VAL A 254 -14.04 4.51 -15.67
CA VAL A 254 -14.72 3.86 -16.79
C VAL A 254 -14.62 2.34 -16.70
N TRP A 255 -13.46 1.83 -16.28
CA TRP A 255 -13.23 0.40 -16.16
C TRP A 255 -13.99 -0.21 -14.98
N THR A 256 -14.17 0.50 -13.87
CA THR A 256 -14.76 -0.06 -12.64
C THR A 256 -16.09 -0.81 -12.85
N PRO A 257 -17.12 -0.28 -13.52
CA PRO A 257 -18.37 -1.03 -13.75
C PRO A 257 -18.17 -2.29 -14.59
N ILE A 258 -17.36 -2.21 -15.66
CA ILE A 258 -17.06 -3.33 -16.55
C ILE A 258 -16.25 -4.40 -15.80
N GLY A 259 -15.19 -3.99 -15.12
CA GLY A 259 -14.32 -4.83 -14.33
C GLY A 259 -15.08 -5.52 -13.19
N PHE A 260 -16.05 -4.84 -12.56
CA PHE A 260 -16.87 -5.45 -11.50
C PHE A 260 -17.74 -6.58 -12.05
N PHE A 261 -18.37 -6.40 -13.21
CA PHE A 261 -19.12 -7.45 -13.87
C PHE A 261 -18.24 -8.66 -14.24
N ILE A 262 -17.07 -8.39 -14.83
CA ILE A 262 -16.07 -9.43 -15.13
C ILE A 262 -15.61 -10.15 -13.85
N ALA A 263 -15.43 -9.41 -12.76
CA ALA A 263 -15.04 -9.99 -11.47
C ALA A 263 -16.11 -10.95 -10.93
N CYS A 264 -17.40 -10.59 -11.04
CA CYS A 264 -18.50 -11.49 -10.67
C CYS A 264 -18.47 -12.79 -11.50
N LEU A 265 -18.26 -12.70 -12.82
CA LEU A 265 -18.14 -13.88 -13.68
C LEU A 265 -16.94 -14.77 -13.30
N ARG A 266 -15.78 -14.17 -13.04
CA ARG A 266 -14.57 -14.89 -12.61
C ARG A 266 -14.77 -15.56 -11.26
N ILE A 267 -15.38 -14.88 -10.29
CA ILE A 267 -15.69 -15.46 -8.98
C ILE A 267 -16.69 -16.61 -9.12
N ALA A 268 -17.74 -16.43 -9.92
CA ALA A 268 -18.74 -17.48 -10.17
C ALA A 268 -18.11 -18.71 -10.84
N ALA A 269 -17.22 -18.52 -11.81
CA ALA A 269 -16.49 -19.62 -12.44
C ALA A 269 -15.64 -20.40 -11.44
N GLY A 270 -14.97 -19.71 -10.51
CA GLY A 270 -14.21 -20.36 -9.43
C GLY A 270 -15.10 -21.12 -8.45
N ALA A 271 -16.26 -20.56 -8.10
CA ALA A 271 -17.18 -21.11 -7.10
C ALA A 271 -18.06 -22.26 -7.60
N LEU A 272 -18.48 -22.23 -8.87
CA LEU A 272 -19.49 -23.14 -9.42
C LEU A 272 -18.90 -24.29 -10.24
N LEU A 273 -17.69 -24.15 -10.79
CA LEU A 273 -17.08 -25.18 -11.61
C LEU A 273 -16.25 -26.17 -10.77
N PRO A 274 -16.17 -27.45 -11.18
CA PRO A 274 -15.26 -28.39 -10.54
C PRO A 274 -13.80 -27.96 -10.71
N MET A 275 -12.96 -28.17 -9.69
CA MET A 275 -11.57 -27.71 -9.64
C MET A 275 -10.72 -27.99 -10.90
N PRO A 276 -10.79 -29.17 -11.55
CA PRO A 276 -10.04 -29.42 -12.78
C PRO A 276 -10.37 -28.47 -13.94
N TRP A 277 -11.59 -27.93 -13.97
CA TRP A 277 -12.06 -27.02 -15.02
C TRP A 277 -11.79 -25.54 -14.69
N VAL A 278 -11.62 -25.20 -13.41
CA VAL A 278 -11.41 -23.82 -12.96
C VAL A 278 -10.17 -23.20 -13.61
N TYR A 279 -9.10 -23.97 -13.79
CA TYR A 279 -7.88 -23.52 -14.46
C TYR A 279 -8.16 -22.99 -15.87
N TYR A 280 -8.88 -23.78 -16.68
CA TYR A 280 -9.23 -23.42 -18.05
C TYR A 280 -10.25 -22.28 -18.11
N ALA A 281 -11.24 -22.30 -17.21
CA ALA A 281 -12.23 -21.23 -17.12
C ALA A 281 -11.60 -19.87 -16.77
N PHE A 282 -10.69 -19.85 -15.80
CA PHE A 282 -9.89 -18.66 -15.48
C PHE A 282 -9.11 -18.17 -16.68
N TRP A 283 -8.47 -19.07 -17.41
CA TRP A 283 -7.70 -18.70 -18.61
C TRP A 283 -8.58 -18.10 -19.70
N ALA A 284 -9.76 -18.66 -19.95
CA ALA A 284 -10.76 -18.13 -20.89
C ALA A 284 -11.29 -16.75 -20.45
N LEU A 285 -11.46 -16.53 -19.14
CA LEU A 285 -11.89 -15.26 -18.57
C LEU A 285 -10.73 -14.25 -18.40
N GLY A 286 -9.52 -14.54 -18.90
CA GLY A 286 -8.37 -13.63 -18.89
C GLY A 286 -7.56 -13.60 -17.59
N VAL A 287 -7.80 -14.53 -16.67
CA VAL A 287 -7.00 -14.77 -15.45
C VAL A 287 -5.89 -15.76 -15.80
N ARG A 288 -4.63 -15.36 -15.66
CA ARG A 288 -3.48 -16.22 -15.99
C ARG A 288 -3.03 -16.99 -14.75
N VAL A 289 -2.85 -18.29 -14.88
CA VAL A 289 -2.31 -19.15 -13.83
C VAL A 289 -1.11 -19.86 -14.41
N TYR A 290 0.06 -19.66 -13.82
CA TYR A 290 1.30 -20.29 -14.20
C TYR A 290 1.72 -21.24 -13.09
N VAL A 291 2.02 -22.48 -13.45
CA VAL A 291 2.43 -23.53 -12.52
C VAL A 291 3.86 -23.92 -12.84
N HIS A 292 4.72 -23.82 -11.83
CA HIS A 292 6.13 -24.20 -11.90
C HIS A 292 6.43 -25.31 -10.90
N GLY A 293 7.44 -26.13 -11.21
CA GLY A 293 7.75 -27.33 -10.45
C GLY A 293 6.75 -28.46 -10.70
N SER A 294 6.85 -29.52 -9.90
CA SER A 294 5.99 -30.70 -10.02
C SER A 294 5.01 -30.76 -8.85
N PRO A 295 3.71 -30.52 -9.07
CA PRO A 295 2.70 -30.65 -8.02
C PRO A 295 2.65 -32.11 -7.52
N PRO A 296 2.59 -32.34 -6.19
CA PRO A 296 2.53 -33.69 -5.66
C PRO A 296 1.20 -34.40 -6.03
N PRO A 297 1.22 -35.73 -6.22
CA PRO A 297 0.01 -36.50 -6.48
C PRO A 297 -0.98 -36.42 -5.31
N PRO A 298 -2.27 -36.76 -5.51
CA PRO A 298 -3.25 -36.81 -4.44
C PRO A 298 -2.83 -37.79 -3.34
N PRO A 299 -3.10 -37.48 -2.06
CA PRO A 299 -2.85 -38.42 -0.98
C PRO A 299 -3.67 -39.69 -1.20
N CYS A 300 -2.99 -40.84 -1.23
CA CYS A 300 -3.63 -42.13 -1.44
C CYS A 300 -3.98 -42.76 -0.08
N LYS A 301 -5.25 -42.68 0.33
CA LYS A 301 -5.72 -43.15 1.64
C LYS A 301 -5.49 -44.66 1.87
N SER A 302 -5.45 -45.46 0.80
CA SER A 302 -5.20 -46.91 0.86
C SER A 302 -3.77 -47.28 1.27
N LEU A 303 -2.81 -46.35 1.15
CA LEU A 303 -1.40 -46.53 1.53
C LEU A 303 -1.10 -46.00 2.94
N GLY A 304 -2.10 -45.52 3.69
CA GLY A 304 -1.90 -44.95 5.03
C GLY A 304 -1.23 -43.57 5.04
N ASN A 305 -1.09 -42.92 3.88
CA ASN A 305 -0.46 -41.60 3.79
C ASN A 305 -1.42 -40.51 4.28
N SER A 306 -0.98 -39.75 5.28
CA SER A 306 -1.61 -38.48 5.69
C SER A 306 -1.53 -37.45 4.57
N GLY A 307 -2.40 -36.43 4.61
CA GLY A 307 -2.35 -35.32 3.69
C GLY A 307 -1.02 -34.55 3.72
N VAL A 308 -0.71 -33.90 2.61
CA VAL A 308 0.47 -33.03 2.48
C VAL A 308 0.14 -31.64 3.02
N LEU A 309 1.06 -31.08 3.79
CA LEU A 309 0.96 -29.72 4.29
C LEU A 309 1.70 -28.75 3.37
N PHE A 310 0.94 -27.93 2.65
CA PHE A 310 1.47 -26.88 1.80
C PHE A 310 1.73 -25.61 2.59
N ILE A 311 2.97 -25.11 2.53
CA ILE A 311 3.39 -23.89 3.22
C ILE A 311 3.62 -22.78 2.19
N CYS A 312 2.73 -21.78 2.19
CA CYS A 312 2.68 -20.72 1.18
C CYS A 312 3.21 -19.37 1.67
N SER A 313 3.86 -18.61 0.79
CA SER A 313 3.88 -17.15 0.93
C SER A 313 2.46 -16.59 0.80
N HIS A 314 2.16 -15.49 1.49
CA HIS A 314 0.82 -14.93 1.57
C HIS A 314 0.75 -13.56 0.89
N ARG A 315 0.22 -13.51 -0.33
CA ARG A 315 0.07 -12.28 -1.13
C ARG A 315 -1.37 -11.78 -1.14
N THR A 316 -2.33 -12.70 -1.21
CA THR A 316 -3.76 -12.36 -1.18
C THR A 316 -4.58 -13.40 -0.44
N LEU A 317 -5.84 -13.08 -0.15
CA LEU A 317 -6.78 -14.07 0.36
C LEU A 317 -6.99 -15.24 -0.62
N LEU A 318 -6.66 -15.07 -1.90
CA LEU A 318 -6.86 -16.06 -2.95
C LEU A 318 -5.70 -17.05 -3.09
N ASP A 319 -4.59 -16.90 -2.36
CA ASP A 319 -3.44 -17.83 -2.46
C ASP A 319 -3.89 -19.31 -2.35
N PRO A 320 -4.71 -19.70 -1.35
CA PRO A 320 -5.18 -21.09 -1.24
C PRO A 320 -6.07 -21.56 -2.41
N ILE A 321 -6.82 -20.64 -3.01
CA ILE A 321 -7.72 -20.93 -4.13
C ILE A 321 -6.87 -21.19 -5.38
N PHE A 322 -5.90 -20.34 -5.68
CA PHE A 322 -5.00 -20.54 -6.81
C PHE A 322 -4.09 -21.75 -6.64
N LEU A 323 -3.69 -22.07 -5.40
CA LEU A 323 -3.01 -23.33 -5.10
C LEU A 323 -3.89 -24.55 -5.44
N SER A 324 -5.17 -24.52 -5.04
CA SER A 324 -6.13 -25.59 -5.37
C SER A 324 -6.37 -25.69 -6.87
N THR A 325 -6.45 -24.57 -7.58
CA THR A 325 -6.54 -24.52 -9.04
C THR A 325 -5.29 -25.12 -9.70
N ALA A 326 -4.09 -24.81 -9.20
CA ALA A 326 -2.84 -25.36 -9.71
C ALA A 326 -2.70 -26.87 -9.48
N LEU A 327 -3.25 -27.38 -8.38
CA LEU A 327 -3.29 -28.81 -8.06
C LEU A 327 -4.44 -29.57 -8.74
N GLY A 328 -5.42 -28.86 -9.31
CA GLY A 328 -6.61 -29.45 -9.92
C GLY A 328 -7.56 -30.13 -8.91
N ARG A 329 -7.36 -29.91 -7.61
CA ARG A 329 -8.16 -30.50 -6.52
C ARG A 329 -8.39 -29.51 -5.38
N PRO A 330 -9.53 -29.55 -4.68
CA PRO A 330 -9.80 -28.64 -3.58
C PRO A 330 -8.95 -28.99 -2.35
N ILE A 331 -8.40 -27.98 -1.69
CA ILE A 331 -7.55 -28.13 -0.50
C ILE A 331 -8.12 -27.26 0.61
N ALA A 332 -8.16 -27.79 1.82
CA ALA A 332 -8.63 -27.02 2.96
C ALA A 332 -7.62 -25.90 3.31
N ALA A 333 -8.11 -24.72 3.66
CA ALA A 333 -7.28 -23.57 3.98
C ALA A 333 -7.52 -23.10 5.41
N VAL A 334 -6.44 -22.93 6.16
CA VAL A 334 -6.50 -22.43 7.54
C VAL A 334 -6.25 -20.92 7.54
N THR A 335 -7.12 -20.17 8.22
CA THR A 335 -7.10 -18.70 8.14
C THR A 335 -7.33 -18.03 9.50
N TYR A 336 -6.62 -16.92 9.76
CA TYR A 336 -6.75 -16.15 11.01
C TYR A 336 -7.92 -15.17 11.01
N SER A 337 -8.30 -14.66 9.83
CA SER A 337 -9.39 -13.70 9.69
C SER A 337 -9.86 -13.64 8.23
N VAL A 338 -11.04 -14.16 7.96
CA VAL A 338 -11.70 -14.09 6.64
C VAL A 338 -13.07 -13.47 6.81
N SER A 339 -13.44 -12.59 5.88
CA SER A 339 -14.77 -11.98 5.88
C SER A 339 -15.82 -13.06 5.59
N ARG A 340 -17.00 -12.97 6.22
CA ARG A 340 -18.09 -13.94 5.98
C ARG A 340 -18.47 -14.04 4.50
N LEU A 341 -18.42 -12.92 3.78
CA LEU A 341 -18.69 -12.88 2.34
C LEU A 341 -17.63 -13.68 1.55
N SER A 342 -16.35 -13.50 1.88
CA SER A 342 -15.27 -14.21 1.19
C SER A 342 -15.27 -15.71 1.50
N GLU A 343 -15.70 -16.09 2.70
CA GLU A 343 -15.91 -17.50 3.10
C GLU A 343 -17.08 -18.12 2.33
N PHE A 344 -18.21 -17.40 2.21
CA PHE A 344 -19.36 -17.83 1.42
C PHE A 344 -19.04 -18.00 -0.08
N LEU A 345 -18.22 -17.11 -0.64
CA LEU A 345 -17.80 -17.17 -2.04
C LEU A 345 -16.65 -18.15 -2.31
N SER A 346 -16.10 -18.79 -1.27
CA SER A 346 -14.92 -19.63 -1.41
C SER A 346 -15.27 -20.99 -2.01
N PRO A 347 -14.52 -21.46 -3.04
CA PRO A 347 -14.72 -22.80 -3.59
C PRO A 347 -14.07 -23.91 -2.77
N ILE A 348 -13.39 -23.55 -1.67
CA ILE A 348 -12.66 -24.48 -0.81
C ILE A 348 -13.12 -24.35 0.65
N LYS A 349 -12.93 -25.42 1.43
CA LYS A 349 -13.19 -25.40 2.87
C LYS A 349 -12.20 -24.44 3.54
N THR A 350 -12.71 -23.34 4.10
CA THR A 350 -11.91 -22.44 4.93
C THR A 350 -12.18 -22.71 6.41
N VAL A 351 -11.13 -22.85 7.21
CA VAL A 351 -11.22 -23.12 8.65
C VAL A 351 -10.58 -21.96 9.40
N ARG A 352 -11.30 -21.42 10.39
CA ARG A 352 -10.85 -20.28 11.20
C ARG A 352 -10.02 -20.77 12.39
N LEU A 353 -8.86 -20.17 12.61
CA LEU A 353 -8.02 -20.41 13.78
C LEU A 353 -8.60 -19.71 15.02
N SER A 354 -8.56 -20.38 16.17
CA SER A 354 -9.03 -19.85 17.46
C SER A 354 -7.98 -18.97 18.15
N ARG A 355 -6.74 -18.94 17.63
CA ARG A 355 -5.57 -18.25 18.22
C ARG A 355 -5.11 -18.87 19.54
N ASP A 356 -5.60 -20.07 19.85
CA ASP A 356 -5.08 -20.92 20.91
C ASP A 356 -4.20 -22.00 20.28
N ARG A 357 -2.93 -22.07 20.72
CA ARG A 357 -1.94 -22.94 20.09
C ARG A 357 -2.32 -24.42 20.16
N ALA A 358 -2.90 -24.87 21.28
CA ALA A 358 -3.22 -26.28 21.49
C ALA A 358 -4.46 -26.69 20.68
N GLN A 359 -5.50 -25.86 20.70
CA GLN A 359 -6.70 -26.07 19.89
C GLN A 359 -6.37 -26.04 18.40
N ASP A 360 -5.62 -25.03 17.95
CA ASP A 360 -5.22 -24.90 16.55
C ASP A 360 -4.36 -26.09 16.10
N ALA A 361 -3.42 -26.57 16.93
CA ALA A 361 -2.61 -27.76 16.63
C ALA A 361 -3.47 -29.03 16.45
N SER A 362 -4.39 -29.29 17.37
CA SER A 362 -5.27 -30.47 17.29
C SER A 362 -6.20 -30.43 16.08
N MET A 363 -6.75 -29.26 15.76
CA MET A 363 -7.59 -29.03 14.59
C MET A 363 -6.82 -29.24 13.29
N ILE A 364 -5.59 -28.71 13.19
CA ILE A 364 -4.74 -28.89 12.01
C ILE A 364 -4.39 -30.36 11.81
N LYS A 365 -4.04 -31.11 12.87
CA LYS A 365 -3.77 -32.55 12.77
C LYS A 365 -4.95 -33.32 12.22
N LYS A 366 -6.17 -33.04 12.73
CA LYS A 366 -7.40 -33.66 12.23
C LYS A 366 -7.65 -33.35 10.74
N LEU A 367 -7.39 -32.12 10.30
CA LEU A 367 -7.54 -31.77 8.88
C LEU A 367 -6.52 -32.50 7.99
N LEU A 368 -5.29 -32.69 8.47
CA LEU A 368 -4.25 -33.46 7.76
C LEU A 368 -4.57 -34.95 7.65
N GLU A 369 -5.33 -35.50 8.60
CA GLU A 369 -5.88 -36.87 8.50
C GLU A 369 -7.00 -36.95 7.44
N GLU A 370 -7.79 -35.89 7.28
CA GLU A 370 -8.86 -35.82 6.28
C GLU A 370 -8.32 -35.69 4.84
N GLY A 371 -7.24 -34.93 4.65
CA GLY A 371 -6.59 -34.70 3.34
C GLY A 371 -5.56 -33.58 3.36
N ASP A 372 -5.22 -33.06 2.17
CA ASP A 372 -4.25 -31.98 2.01
C ASP A 372 -4.71 -30.68 2.70
N LEU A 373 -3.73 -29.92 3.20
CA LEU A 373 -3.97 -28.67 3.91
C LEU A 373 -3.00 -27.58 3.44
N VAL A 374 -3.48 -26.34 3.36
CA VAL A 374 -2.61 -25.18 3.12
C VAL A 374 -2.61 -24.23 4.31
N ILE A 375 -1.40 -23.81 4.70
CA ILE A 375 -1.15 -22.82 5.74
C ILE A 375 -0.22 -21.75 5.17
N CYS A 376 -0.60 -20.50 5.36
CA CYS A 376 0.25 -19.34 5.07
C CYS A 376 0.79 -18.79 6.41
N PRO A 377 2.02 -19.18 6.82
CA PRO A 377 2.53 -18.97 8.18
C PRO A 377 2.87 -17.52 8.53
N GLU A 378 2.86 -16.60 7.56
CA GLU A 378 2.96 -15.15 7.77
C GLU A 378 1.79 -14.61 8.63
N GLY A 379 0.63 -15.27 8.56
CA GLY A 379 -0.60 -14.88 9.28
C GLY A 379 -1.25 -13.58 8.79
N THR A 380 -0.64 -12.88 7.84
CA THR A 380 -1.20 -11.74 7.12
C THR A 380 -0.54 -11.62 5.76
N THR A 381 -1.20 -10.94 4.83
CA THR A 381 -0.67 -10.75 3.48
C THR A 381 0.49 -9.75 3.46
N CYS A 382 1.49 -9.96 2.62
CA CYS A 382 2.50 -8.97 2.29
C CYS A 382 2.46 -8.71 0.77
N ARG A 383 2.58 -7.45 0.35
CA ARG A 383 2.51 -7.06 -1.08
C ARG A 383 3.85 -6.63 -1.67
N GLU A 384 4.72 -6.11 -0.82
CA GLU A 384 6.07 -5.74 -1.21
C GLU A 384 6.95 -7.01 -1.28
N PRO A 385 8.14 -6.96 -1.89
CA PRO A 385 9.01 -8.14 -2.06
C PRO A 385 9.70 -8.55 -0.74
N PHE A 386 8.90 -8.70 0.31
CA PHE A 386 9.30 -9.15 1.63
C PHE A 386 8.46 -10.35 2.06
N LEU A 387 9.07 -11.29 2.76
CA LEU A 387 8.35 -12.32 3.52
C LEU A 387 8.37 -11.95 5.00
N LEU A 388 7.19 -11.97 5.62
CA LEU A 388 7.05 -11.81 7.06
C LEU A 388 7.55 -13.04 7.80
N ARG A 389 7.79 -12.90 9.09
CA ARG A 389 8.24 -14.00 9.95
C ARG A 389 7.22 -15.14 9.93
N PHE A 390 7.68 -16.34 9.63
CA PHE A 390 6.83 -17.53 9.66
C PHE A 390 6.58 -18.00 11.10
N SER A 391 5.33 -18.31 11.42
CA SER A 391 5.00 -19.04 12.65
C SER A 391 5.53 -20.46 12.57
N ALA A 392 6.15 -20.95 13.65
CA ALA A 392 6.77 -22.28 13.70
C ALA A 392 5.78 -23.44 13.94
N LEU A 393 4.52 -23.13 14.28
CA LEU A 393 3.54 -24.13 14.71
C LEU A 393 3.41 -25.30 13.72
N PHE A 394 3.40 -25.01 12.42
CA PHE A 394 3.19 -26.02 11.39
C PHE A 394 4.29 -27.08 11.34
N ALA A 395 5.53 -26.71 11.71
CA ALA A 395 6.69 -27.60 11.63
C ALA A 395 6.64 -28.72 12.68
N GLU A 396 5.85 -28.56 13.74
CA GLU A 396 5.66 -29.55 14.81
C GLU A 396 4.55 -30.56 14.51
N LEU A 397 3.78 -30.34 13.44
CA LEU A 397 2.53 -31.07 13.19
C LEU A 397 2.69 -32.22 12.21
N THR A 398 3.62 -32.12 11.26
CA THR A 398 3.88 -33.15 10.25
C THR A 398 5.25 -32.98 9.62
N ASP A 399 5.83 -34.08 9.12
CA ASP A 399 7.04 -34.09 8.29
C ASP A 399 6.70 -33.97 6.79
N GLU A 400 5.42 -34.11 6.42
CA GLU A 400 4.93 -34.09 5.03
C GLU A 400 4.73 -32.66 4.53
N ILE A 401 5.83 -31.88 4.46
CA ILE A 401 5.79 -30.44 4.16
C ILE A 401 6.25 -30.15 2.73
N VAL A 402 5.43 -29.42 1.97
CA VAL A 402 5.78 -28.91 0.63
C VAL A 402 5.73 -27.38 0.64
N PRO A 403 6.89 -26.70 0.56
CA PRO A 403 6.94 -25.26 0.38
C PRO A 403 6.40 -24.84 -1.00
N VAL A 404 5.58 -23.79 -1.03
CA VAL A 404 5.03 -23.24 -2.28
C VAL A 404 5.25 -21.73 -2.31
N ALA A 405 5.97 -21.28 -3.34
CA ALA A 405 6.15 -19.86 -3.60
C ALA A 405 4.97 -19.32 -4.42
N MET A 406 4.19 -18.45 -3.79
CA MET A 406 3.04 -17.77 -4.37
C MET A 406 3.43 -16.34 -4.78
N MET A 407 3.18 -15.99 -6.04
CA MET A 407 3.31 -14.63 -6.55
C MET A 407 2.09 -14.24 -7.36
N ASN A 408 1.68 -12.97 -7.26
CA ASN A 408 0.58 -12.44 -8.02
C ASN A 408 1.01 -11.21 -8.82
N ARG A 409 0.42 -11.04 -10.01
CA ARG A 409 0.57 -9.83 -10.82
C ARG A 409 -0.78 -9.14 -10.92
N MET A 410 -0.81 -7.89 -10.48
CA MET A 410 -1.97 -7.00 -10.49
C MET A 410 -1.56 -5.71 -11.19
N SER A 411 -2.43 -5.16 -12.02
CA SER A 411 -2.10 -4.00 -12.87
C SER A 411 -2.83 -2.73 -12.45
N MET A 412 -4.08 -2.83 -12.00
CA MET A 412 -4.92 -1.69 -11.64
C MET A 412 -5.28 -1.69 -10.16
N PHE A 413 -5.64 -2.86 -9.61
CA PHE A 413 -6.15 -2.98 -8.25
C PHE A 413 -5.42 -4.02 -7.40
N HIS A 414 -5.11 -3.65 -6.16
CA HIS A 414 -4.67 -4.58 -5.14
C HIS A 414 -5.87 -5.35 -4.54
N GLY A 415 -5.80 -6.67 -4.62
CA GLY A 415 -6.79 -7.61 -4.07
C GLY A 415 -6.71 -7.83 -2.55
N THR A 416 -6.20 -6.87 -1.79
CA THR A 416 -6.14 -6.94 -0.32
C THR A 416 -6.41 -5.57 0.27
N THR A 417 -6.65 -5.45 1.57
CA THR A 417 -6.52 -4.18 2.31
C THR A 417 -6.38 -4.46 3.80
N ALA A 418 -5.71 -3.57 4.53
CA ALA A 418 -5.65 -3.64 5.98
C ALA A 418 -6.88 -3.00 6.65
N ARG A 419 -7.40 -1.91 6.08
CA ARG A 419 -8.44 -1.06 6.70
C ARG A 419 -9.76 -1.01 5.94
N GLY A 420 -9.74 -1.22 4.63
CA GLY A 420 -10.96 -1.22 3.82
C GLY A 420 -11.82 -2.46 4.08
N TRP A 421 -12.97 -2.54 3.41
CA TRP A 421 -13.84 -3.70 3.52
C TRP A 421 -13.20 -4.92 2.85
N LYS A 422 -12.68 -5.86 3.66
CA LYS A 422 -12.03 -7.10 3.20
C LYS A 422 -12.91 -8.00 2.32
N GLY A 423 -14.23 -7.87 2.41
CA GLY A 423 -15.15 -8.62 1.53
C GLY A 423 -14.97 -8.29 0.05
N MET A 424 -14.44 -7.10 -0.26
CA MET A 424 -14.15 -6.67 -1.63
C MET A 424 -12.80 -7.17 -2.16
N ASP A 425 -11.98 -7.84 -1.35
CA ASP A 425 -10.65 -8.31 -1.74
C ASP A 425 -10.67 -9.19 -3.01
N PRO A 426 -11.56 -10.22 -3.12
CA PRO A 426 -11.67 -11.01 -4.34
C PRO A 426 -12.11 -10.17 -5.55
N PHE A 427 -13.06 -9.26 -5.36
CA PHE A 427 -13.57 -8.42 -6.44
C PHE A 427 -12.46 -7.52 -7.00
N TYR A 428 -11.72 -6.80 -6.15
CA TYR A 428 -10.61 -5.96 -6.61
C TYR A 428 -9.52 -6.78 -7.32
N PHE A 429 -9.21 -8.00 -6.86
CA PHE A 429 -8.30 -8.87 -7.60
C PHE A 429 -8.83 -9.18 -9.01
N PHE A 430 -10.06 -9.71 -9.10
CA PHE A 430 -10.65 -10.13 -10.36
C PHE A 430 -11.14 -8.97 -11.24
N MET A 431 -11.20 -7.74 -10.74
CA MET A 431 -11.44 -6.54 -11.53
C MET A 431 -10.22 -6.13 -12.37
N ASN A 432 -9.02 -6.64 -12.10
CA ASN A 432 -7.87 -6.33 -12.95
C ASN A 432 -8.13 -6.81 -14.40
N PRO A 433 -7.70 -6.09 -15.44
CA PRO A 433 -7.90 -6.53 -16.83
C PRO A 433 -7.36 -7.94 -17.12
N SER A 434 -6.10 -8.20 -16.75
CA SER A 434 -5.48 -9.54 -16.84
C SER A 434 -4.66 -9.83 -15.59
N PRO A 435 -5.29 -10.28 -14.49
CA PRO A 435 -4.58 -10.68 -13.29
C PRO A 435 -3.84 -11.99 -13.56
N ALA A 436 -2.68 -12.16 -12.92
CA ALA A 436 -1.93 -13.41 -12.98
C ALA A 436 -1.58 -13.95 -11.59
N TYR A 437 -1.53 -15.26 -11.47
CA TYR A 437 -0.95 -15.99 -10.34
C TYR A 437 0.14 -16.92 -10.84
N GLU A 438 1.27 -16.91 -10.16
CA GLU A 438 2.39 -17.83 -10.33
C GLU A 438 2.48 -18.69 -9.07
N VAL A 439 2.38 -20.00 -9.26
CA VAL A 439 2.43 -21.01 -8.21
C VAL A 439 3.64 -21.88 -8.47
N THR A 440 4.67 -21.76 -7.65
CA THR A 440 5.91 -22.54 -7.79
C THR A 440 6.01 -23.56 -6.67
N PHE A 441 5.86 -24.84 -7.03
CA PHE A 441 6.05 -25.96 -6.11
C PHE A 441 7.54 -26.21 -5.93
N LEU A 442 8.00 -26.15 -4.68
CA LEU A 442 9.35 -26.53 -4.31
C LEU A 442 9.39 -27.99 -3.89
N ASN A 443 10.59 -28.56 -3.83
CA ASN A 443 10.77 -29.94 -3.40
C ASN A 443 10.23 -30.13 -1.98
N LYS A 444 9.57 -31.27 -1.77
CA LYS A 444 9.15 -31.71 -0.43
C LYS A 444 10.35 -31.69 0.51
N LEU A 445 10.13 -31.23 1.73
CA LEU A 445 11.18 -31.15 2.73
C LEU A 445 11.72 -32.56 3.06
N PRO A 446 13.04 -32.80 2.95
CA PRO A 446 13.66 -34.03 3.42
C PRO A 446 13.49 -34.20 4.94
N LYS A 447 13.42 -35.45 5.42
CA LYS A 447 13.23 -35.75 6.84
C LYS A 447 14.38 -35.22 7.72
N GLU A 448 15.57 -35.12 7.16
CA GLU A 448 16.79 -34.61 7.82
C GLU A 448 16.70 -33.09 8.11
N LEU A 449 15.74 -32.40 7.48
CA LEU A 449 15.47 -30.99 7.68
C LEU A 449 14.17 -30.75 8.45
N SER A 450 13.48 -31.80 8.90
CA SER A 450 12.24 -31.70 9.68
C SER A 450 12.49 -31.88 11.18
N CYS A 451 11.48 -31.60 12.00
CA CYS A 451 11.61 -31.69 13.46
C CYS A 451 11.89 -33.12 13.95
N SER A 452 11.47 -34.15 13.21
CA SER A 452 11.72 -35.56 13.60
C SER A 452 13.21 -35.94 13.57
N SER A 453 14.05 -35.18 12.86
CA SER A 453 15.51 -35.34 12.86
C SER A 453 16.24 -34.53 13.95
N GLY A 454 15.50 -33.89 14.87
CA GLY A 454 16.06 -33.11 15.97
C GLY A 454 16.22 -31.61 15.68
N LYS A 455 15.76 -31.12 14.51
CA LYS A 455 15.66 -29.68 14.24
C LYS A 455 14.58 -29.04 15.10
N THR A 456 14.80 -27.80 15.53
CA THR A 456 13.76 -27.02 16.21
C THR A 456 12.72 -26.53 15.20
N SER A 457 11.47 -26.37 15.64
CA SER A 457 10.39 -25.86 14.78
C SER A 457 10.68 -24.48 14.20
N HIS A 458 11.42 -23.65 14.95
CA HIS A 458 11.90 -22.35 14.49
C HIS A 458 12.96 -22.45 13.39
N GLU A 459 13.90 -23.38 13.48
CA GLU A 459 14.89 -23.62 12.41
C GLU A 459 14.21 -24.07 11.12
N VAL A 460 13.25 -24.99 11.21
CA VAL A 460 12.48 -25.46 10.05
C VAL A 460 11.70 -24.31 9.42
N ALA A 461 11.00 -23.50 10.22
CA ALA A 461 10.24 -22.37 9.72
C ALA A 461 11.13 -21.30 9.05
N ASN A 462 12.28 -20.98 9.65
CA ASN A 462 13.25 -20.04 9.09
C ASN A 462 13.89 -20.57 7.80
N TYR A 463 14.17 -21.87 7.73
CA TYR A 463 14.69 -22.52 6.53
C TYR A 463 13.68 -22.40 5.37
N ILE A 464 12.42 -22.76 5.62
CA ILE A 464 11.36 -22.67 4.61
C ILE A 464 11.12 -21.23 4.19
N GLN A 465 11.13 -20.26 5.12
CA GLN A 465 11.03 -18.84 4.81
C GLN A 465 12.13 -18.40 3.84
N ARG A 466 13.40 -18.78 4.10
CA ARG A 466 14.53 -18.46 3.22
C ARG A 466 14.44 -19.15 1.87
N LEU A 467 13.96 -20.40 1.83
CA LEU A 467 13.80 -21.15 0.59
C LEU A 467 12.76 -20.48 -0.33
N ILE A 468 11.60 -20.11 0.21
CA ILE A 468 10.56 -19.39 -0.54
C ILE A 468 11.05 -17.99 -0.93
N ALA A 469 11.74 -17.29 -0.03
CA ALA A 469 12.31 -15.97 -0.32
C ALA A 469 13.33 -16.02 -1.46
N GLY A 470 14.23 -17.00 -1.45
CA GLY A 470 15.21 -17.20 -2.52
C GLY A 470 14.54 -17.49 -3.86
N CYS A 471 13.51 -18.34 -3.88
CA CYS A 471 12.73 -18.61 -5.09
C CYS A 471 12.05 -17.36 -5.66
N LEU A 472 11.53 -16.48 -4.79
CA LEU A 472 10.83 -15.25 -5.19
C LEU A 472 11.75 -14.04 -5.37
N SER A 473 13.04 -14.16 -5.06
CA SER A 473 13.97 -13.03 -4.91
C SER A 473 13.47 -11.97 -3.93
N PHE A 474 12.90 -12.40 -2.81
CA PHE A 474 12.37 -11.53 -1.75
C PHE A 474 13.32 -11.46 -0.55
N GLU A 475 13.17 -10.41 0.25
CA GLU A 475 13.90 -10.26 1.51
C GLU A 475 13.11 -10.85 2.68
N CYS A 476 13.76 -11.68 3.51
CA CYS A 476 13.16 -12.15 4.74
C CYS A 476 13.15 -11.05 5.80
N THR A 477 12.05 -10.94 6.55
CA THR A 477 11.93 -10.00 7.68
C THR A 477 11.56 -10.73 8.96
N SER A 478 11.84 -10.09 10.10
CA SER A 478 11.36 -10.51 11.42
C SER A 478 9.99 -9.92 11.77
N PHE A 479 9.43 -9.08 10.89
CA PHE A 479 8.14 -8.43 11.13
C PHE A 479 7.00 -9.44 11.20
N THR A 480 6.06 -9.14 12.09
CA THR A 480 4.89 -9.97 12.36
C THR A 480 3.62 -9.29 11.85
N ARG A 481 2.51 -10.03 11.90
CA ARG A 481 1.16 -9.48 11.72
C ARG A 481 0.91 -8.25 12.61
N LYS A 482 1.35 -8.28 13.86
CA LYS A 482 1.15 -7.18 14.81
C LYS A 482 1.85 -5.91 14.32
N ASP A 483 3.09 -6.03 13.86
CA ASP A 483 3.88 -4.91 13.36
C ASP A 483 3.23 -4.26 12.13
N LYS A 484 2.71 -5.08 11.20
CA LYS A 484 1.96 -4.60 10.04
C LYS A 484 0.73 -3.79 10.44
N TYR A 485 -0.12 -4.33 11.31
CA TYR A 485 -1.35 -3.64 11.72
C TYR A 485 -1.05 -2.37 12.53
N ARG A 486 0.04 -2.35 13.29
CA ARG A 486 0.48 -1.17 14.04
C ARG A 486 0.93 -0.08 13.10
N ALA A 487 1.73 -0.43 12.09
CA ALA A 487 2.20 0.50 11.07
C ALA A 487 1.06 1.08 10.22
N LEU A 488 0.10 0.24 9.80
CA LEU A 488 -0.94 0.64 8.83
C LEU A 488 -2.21 1.21 9.47
N ALA A 489 -2.61 0.71 10.63
CA ALA A 489 -3.92 1.00 11.23
C ALA A 489 -3.83 1.56 12.66
N GLY A 490 -2.64 1.71 13.24
CA GLY A 490 -2.48 2.00 14.69
C GLY A 490 -3.00 0.86 15.59
N ASN A 491 -3.25 -0.28 14.96
CA ASN A 491 -3.82 -1.53 15.39
C ASN A 491 -2.91 -2.62 15.94
N ASP A 492 -3.36 -3.52 16.81
CA ASP A 492 -2.71 -4.84 16.94
C ASP A 492 -3.38 -5.93 16.05
N GLY A 493 -4.36 -5.56 15.22
CA GLY A 493 -5.06 -6.48 14.30
C GLY A 493 -6.11 -7.37 14.97
N THR A 494 -6.45 -7.09 16.24
CA THR A 494 -7.62 -7.61 16.94
C THR A 494 -8.84 -6.80 16.52
N VAL A 495 -9.87 -7.48 15.97
CA VAL A 495 -11.18 -6.86 15.78
C VAL A 495 -11.88 -7.02 17.12
N GLU A 496 -12.07 -5.92 17.85
CA GLU A 496 -13.00 -5.94 18.99
C GLU A 496 -14.39 -6.29 18.43
N GLU A 497 -14.95 -7.40 18.86
CA GLU A 497 -16.36 -7.68 18.59
C GLU A 497 -17.17 -6.53 19.18
N LYS A 498 -17.90 -5.80 18.34
CA LYS A 498 -18.88 -4.83 18.84
C LYS A 498 -19.83 -5.60 19.75
N LYS A 499 -19.73 -5.36 21.06
CA LYS A 499 -20.71 -5.87 22.03
C LYS A 499 -22.10 -5.53 21.48
N PRO A 500 -23.03 -6.51 21.39
CA PRO A 500 -24.39 -6.19 21.03
C PRO A 500 -24.89 -5.11 21.99
N LYS A 501 -25.49 -4.04 21.45
CA LYS A 501 -26.16 -3.04 22.27
C LYS A 501 -27.14 -3.80 23.16
N ASN A 502 -26.95 -3.76 24.48
CA ASN A 502 -27.88 -4.33 25.44
C ASN A 502 -29.28 -3.83 25.10
N THR A 503 -30.11 -4.73 24.57
CA THR A 503 -31.56 -4.55 24.54
C THR A 503 -32.01 -4.37 25.98
N ALA A 504 -32.73 -3.29 26.24
CA ALA A 504 -33.29 -2.96 27.54
C ALA A 504 -34.01 -4.17 28.16
N PRO A 505 -33.95 -4.36 29.50
CA PRO A 505 -34.64 -5.45 30.15
C PRO A 505 -36.14 -5.30 29.94
N LYS A 506 -36.77 -6.34 29.36
CA LYS A 506 -38.22 -6.50 29.41
C LYS A 506 -38.62 -6.55 30.88
N GLN A 507 -39.34 -5.54 31.36
CA GLN A 507 -40.11 -5.63 32.59
C GLN A 507 -41.11 -6.77 32.42
N VAL A 508 -40.90 -7.84 33.17
CA VAL A 508 -41.93 -8.84 33.45
C VAL A 508 -42.82 -8.20 34.51
N MET A 509 -44.00 -7.73 34.12
CA MET A 509 -45.08 -7.49 35.08
C MET A 509 -45.71 -8.84 35.42
N GLY A 510 -45.61 -9.24 36.68
CA GLY A 510 -46.33 -10.36 37.25
C GLY A 510 -47.37 -9.86 38.26
N CYS A 511 -48.50 -10.58 38.28
CA CYS A 511 -49.75 -10.39 38.99
C CYS A 511 -50.79 -9.52 38.26
#